data_AF-A0A1S2KX99-F1
#
_entry.id   AF-A0A1S2KX99-F1
#
_cell.length_a   1.000
_cell.length_b   1.000
_cell.length_c   1.000
_cell.angle_alpha   90.00
_cell.angle_beta   90.00
_cell.angle_gamma   90.00
#
_symmetry.space_group_name_H-M   'P 1'
#
loop_
_entity.id
_entity.type
_entity.pdbx_description
1 polymer ?
#
loop_
_entity_poly.entity_id
_entity_poly.type
_entity_poly.pdbx_seq_one_letter_code
_entity_poly.pdbx_strand_id
1 'polypeptide(L)'
;MFLLIAFAIFISGCSEPVEPTEPAASANIDGELVATVAGTEISKKDVLLQYPFEEGYIEMYLKEEIIKLEAQKLGVLITQDSVDYLKAAYYPGLDQEEDKDFFETQALELGMEAEDYYNVWATTYIERNAYLQEYIQINFDEPTSDAEADIWRENITNHFNELVAEYKSTGQLVIN
;
A
#
# COMPACT_ATOMS: atom_id res chain seq x y z
N MET A 1 30.29 54.31 51.81
CA MET A 1 30.01 55.17 50.65
C MET A 1 29.39 54.30 49.56
N PHE A 2 28.18 54.68 49.13
CA PHE A 2 27.43 54.26 47.95
C PHE A 2 27.12 52.78 47.63
N LEU A 3 25.83 52.48 47.81
CA LEU A 3 24.93 51.66 46.98
C LEU A 3 25.33 51.58 45.49
N LEU A 4 25.16 50.41 44.85
CA LEU A 4 24.42 50.28 43.58
C LEU A 4 24.08 48.81 43.24
N ILE A 5 22.83 48.65 42.86
CA ILE A 5 22.11 47.45 42.43
C ILE A 5 22.52 47.11 40.99
N ALA A 6 22.60 45.82 40.64
CA ALA A 6 22.26 45.39 39.29
C ALA A 6 21.71 43.95 39.29
N PHE A 7 20.44 43.88 38.91
CA PHE A 7 19.62 42.74 38.60
C PHE A 7 20.12 42.09 37.28
N ALA A 8 20.23 40.77 37.24
CA ALA A 8 20.15 40.01 35.99
C ALA A 8 19.48 38.67 36.28
N ILE A 9 18.16 38.67 36.09
CA ILE A 9 17.33 37.48 35.94
C ILE A 9 17.78 36.78 34.66
N PHE A 10 18.20 35.52 34.77
CA PHE A 10 18.08 34.57 33.67
C PHE A 10 17.21 33.42 34.13
N ILE A 11 15.93 33.51 33.76
CA ILE A 11 15.01 32.39 33.71
C ILE A 11 15.38 31.65 32.43
N SER A 12 16.29 30.68 32.52
CA SER A 12 16.40 29.65 31.50
C SER A 12 15.35 28.60 31.84
N GLY A 13 14.21 28.68 31.16
CA GLY A 13 13.25 27.59 31.11
C GLY A 13 13.93 26.36 30.52
N CYS A 14 14.16 25.35 31.35
CA CYS A 14 14.32 24.00 30.86
C CYS A 14 12.90 23.47 30.66
N SER A 15 12.51 23.36 29.39
CA SER A 15 11.34 22.60 28.97
C SER A 15 11.41 21.21 29.59
N GLU A 16 10.31 20.78 30.21
CA GLU A 16 10.15 19.42 30.69
C GLU A 16 10.41 18.43 29.52
N PRO A 17 11.11 17.31 29.76
CA PRO A 17 11.22 16.26 28.76
C PRO A 17 9.80 15.73 28.48
N VAL A 18 9.37 15.82 27.22
CA VAL A 18 8.17 15.13 26.76
C VAL A 18 8.49 13.64 26.84
N GLU A 19 7.88 12.93 27.78
CA GLU A 19 7.93 11.47 27.82
C GLU A 19 7.40 10.92 26.49
N PRO A 20 8.06 9.91 25.89
CA PRO A 20 7.53 9.24 24.73
C PRO A 20 6.18 8.64 25.12
N THR A 21 5.13 9.14 24.49
CA THR A 21 3.79 8.59 24.64
C THR A 21 3.84 7.13 24.18
N GLU A 22 3.45 6.22 25.06
CA GLU A 22 3.27 4.81 24.72
C GLU A 22 2.49 4.71 23.39
N PRO A 23 2.91 3.88 22.42
CA PRO A 23 2.10 3.64 21.25
C PRO A 23 0.74 3.15 21.72
N ALA A 24 -0.30 3.87 21.30
CA ALA A 24 -1.68 3.55 21.61
C ALA A 24 -1.90 2.07 21.31
N ALA A 25 -2.41 1.35 22.33
CA ALA A 25 -2.72 -0.05 22.25
C ALA A 25 -3.36 -0.40 20.90
N SER A 26 -2.71 -1.32 20.17
CA SER A 26 -3.20 -2.04 18.99
C SER A 26 -4.72 -2.23 19.08
N ALA A 27 -5.46 -1.31 18.46
CA ALA A 27 -6.87 -1.50 18.21
C ALA A 27 -6.98 -2.64 17.20
N ASN A 28 -7.94 -3.54 17.36
CA ASN A 28 -8.18 -4.68 16.46
C ASN A 28 -8.32 -4.23 14.99
N ILE A 29 -7.20 -4.12 14.26
CA ILE A 29 -7.17 -3.72 12.84
C ILE A 29 -7.67 -4.86 11.94
N ASP A 30 -7.66 -6.10 12.46
CA ASP A 30 -8.07 -7.33 11.79
C ASP A 30 -9.57 -7.41 11.44
N GLY A 31 -10.39 -6.40 11.76
CA GLY A 31 -11.86 -6.49 11.62
C GLY A 31 -12.57 -5.29 11.01
N GLU A 32 -11.86 -4.22 10.62
CA GLU A 32 -12.49 -3.08 9.96
C GLU A 32 -12.71 -3.40 8.47
N LEU A 33 -13.96 -3.65 8.09
CA LEU A 33 -14.35 -3.91 6.71
C LEU A 33 -14.27 -2.63 5.87
N VAL A 34 -13.46 -2.63 4.82
CA VAL A 34 -13.28 -1.50 3.89
C VAL A 34 -14.21 -1.67 2.69
N ALA A 35 -14.25 -2.86 2.12
CA ALA A 35 -15.06 -3.13 0.94
C ALA A 35 -15.41 -4.61 0.80
N THR A 36 -16.35 -4.90 -0.08
CA THR A 36 -16.59 -6.25 -0.60
C THR A 36 -16.38 -6.22 -2.10
N VAL A 37 -15.50 -7.09 -2.63
CA VAL A 37 -15.20 -7.23 -4.06
C VAL A 37 -15.57 -8.64 -4.51
N ALA A 38 -16.56 -8.75 -5.39
CA ALA A 38 -17.11 -10.01 -5.90
C ALA A 38 -17.45 -11.04 -4.80
N GLY A 39 -17.88 -10.56 -3.63
CA GLY A 39 -18.22 -11.39 -2.47
C GLY A 39 -17.05 -11.68 -1.51
N THR A 40 -15.84 -11.22 -1.83
CA THR A 40 -14.67 -11.28 -0.93
C THR A 40 -14.60 -10.00 -0.10
N GLU A 41 -14.50 -10.13 1.21
CA GLU A 41 -14.30 -9.01 2.14
C GLU A 41 -12.85 -8.52 2.06
N ILE A 42 -12.69 -7.20 1.97
CA ILE A 42 -11.41 -6.49 2.04
C ILE A 42 -11.39 -5.71 3.34
N SER A 43 -10.44 -6.03 4.20
CA SER A 43 -10.25 -5.38 5.49
C SER A 43 -9.25 -4.21 5.42
N LYS A 44 -9.23 -3.38 6.46
CA LYS A 44 -8.21 -2.33 6.64
C LYS A 44 -6.81 -2.91 6.63
N LYS A 45 -6.61 -4.08 7.25
CA LYS A 45 -5.34 -4.79 7.25
C LYS A 45 -4.89 -5.15 5.84
N ASP A 46 -5.80 -5.63 4.99
CA ASP A 46 -5.44 -6.01 3.62
C ASP A 46 -4.88 -4.82 2.83
N VAL A 47 -5.45 -3.63 3.02
CA VAL A 47 -4.94 -2.39 2.42
C VAL A 47 -3.58 -2.01 3.02
N LEU A 48 -3.47 -2.02 4.36
CA LEU A 48 -2.24 -1.66 5.08
C LEU A 48 -1.05 -2.58 4.77
N LEU A 49 -1.29 -3.82 4.33
CA LEU A 49 -0.22 -4.72 3.89
C LEU A 49 0.45 -4.27 2.59
N GLN A 50 -0.12 -3.30 1.88
CA GLN A 50 0.41 -2.78 0.61
C GLN A 50 0.61 -1.27 0.60
N TYR A 51 -0.28 -0.51 1.23
CA TYR A 51 -0.33 0.95 1.13
C TYR A 51 -0.73 1.60 2.46
N PRO A 52 -0.40 2.89 2.66
CA PRO A 52 -1.00 3.68 3.74
C PRO A 52 -2.53 3.68 3.64
N PHE A 53 -3.21 3.73 4.79
CA PHE A 53 -4.67 3.74 4.84
C PHE A 53 -5.26 5.12 4.55
N GLU A 54 -5.22 5.54 3.28
CA GLU A 54 -5.79 6.80 2.78
C GLU A 54 -6.69 6.53 1.56
N GLU A 55 -7.68 7.40 1.32
CA GLU A 55 -8.72 7.21 0.28
C GLU A 55 -8.13 6.84 -1.10
N GLY A 56 -7.12 7.57 -1.58
CA GLY A 56 -6.50 7.30 -2.88
C GLY A 56 -5.78 5.94 -2.95
N TYR A 57 -5.22 5.47 -1.84
CA TYR A 57 -4.57 4.16 -1.76
C TYR A 57 -5.57 3.02 -1.61
N ILE A 58 -6.68 3.26 -0.90
CA ILE A 58 -7.81 2.32 -0.86
C ILE A 58 -8.36 2.10 -2.28
N GLU A 59 -8.58 3.17 -3.04
CA GLU A 59 -9.04 3.05 -4.43
C GLU A 59 -8.04 2.30 -5.32
N MET A 60 -6.73 2.55 -5.15
CA MET A 60 -5.68 1.85 -5.85
C MET A 60 -5.70 0.34 -5.53
N TYR A 61 -5.78 -0.01 -4.25
CA TYR A 61 -5.86 -1.39 -3.81
C TYR A 61 -7.08 -2.11 -4.40
N LEU A 62 -8.27 -1.50 -4.34
CA LEU A 62 -9.49 -2.09 -4.87
C LEU A 62 -9.44 -2.26 -6.39
N LYS A 63 -8.84 -1.31 -7.12
CA LYS A 63 -8.62 -1.43 -8.56
C LYS A 63 -7.73 -2.61 -8.91
N GLU A 64 -6.60 -2.76 -8.23
CA GLU A 64 -5.71 -3.90 -8.42
C GLU A 64 -6.37 -5.24 -8.07
N GLU A 65 -7.21 -5.27 -7.03
CA GLU A 65 -7.94 -6.49 -6.65
C GLU A 65 -8.94 -6.90 -7.73
N ILE A 66 -9.65 -5.93 -8.32
CA ILE A 66 -10.53 -6.17 -9.47
C ILE A 66 -9.74 -6.71 -10.66
N ILE A 67 -8.58 -6.13 -10.97
CA ILE A 67 -7.73 -6.59 -12.08
C ILE A 67 -7.22 -8.01 -11.84
N LYS A 68 -6.80 -8.34 -10.62
CA LYS A 68 -6.42 -9.70 -10.22
C LYS A 68 -7.57 -10.69 -10.49
N LEU A 69 -8.79 -10.35 -10.07
CA LEU A 69 -9.97 -11.19 -10.31
C LEU A 69 -10.26 -11.36 -11.80
N GLU A 70 -10.15 -10.29 -12.60
CA GLU A 70 -10.36 -10.37 -14.05
C GLU A 70 -9.28 -11.22 -14.74
N ALA A 71 -8.01 -11.09 -14.35
CA ALA A 71 -6.95 -11.96 -14.84
C ALA A 71 -7.22 -13.44 -14.53
N GLN A 72 -7.66 -13.74 -13.31
CA GLN A 72 -8.02 -15.09 -12.91
C GLN A 72 -9.22 -15.65 -13.70
N LYS A 73 -10.23 -14.82 -14.02
CA LYS A 73 -11.35 -15.22 -14.89
C LYS A 73 -10.89 -15.58 -16.31
N LEU A 74 -9.80 -14.96 -16.78
CA LEU A 74 -9.16 -15.28 -18.06
C LEU A 74 -8.25 -16.51 -18.00
N GLY A 75 -8.12 -17.15 -16.84
CA GLY A 75 -7.31 -18.36 -16.65
C GLY A 75 -5.85 -18.08 -16.32
N VAL A 76 -5.47 -16.84 -15.99
CA VAL A 76 -4.14 -16.52 -15.49
C VAL A 76 -3.92 -17.20 -14.15
N LEU A 77 -2.80 -17.90 -14.02
CA LEU A 77 -2.36 -18.55 -12.79
C LEU A 77 -0.92 -18.12 -12.47
N ILE A 78 -0.76 -17.40 -11.36
CA ILE A 78 0.55 -17.06 -10.82
C ILE A 78 0.91 -18.08 -9.74
N THR A 79 2.10 -18.67 -9.82
CA THR A 79 2.55 -19.72 -8.89
C THR A 79 3.38 -19.14 -7.76
N GLN A 80 3.35 -19.77 -6.58
CA GLN A 80 4.20 -19.35 -5.46
C GLN A 80 5.69 -19.40 -5.82
N ASP A 81 6.13 -20.44 -6.54
CA ASP A 81 7.53 -20.57 -6.98
C ASP A 81 7.97 -19.38 -7.85
N SER A 82 7.11 -18.89 -8.74
CA SER A 82 7.41 -17.68 -9.54
C SER A 82 7.46 -16.42 -8.68
N VAL A 83 6.58 -16.30 -7.68
CA VAL A 83 6.58 -15.15 -6.76
C VAL A 83 7.86 -15.16 -5.92
N ASP A 84 8.22 -16.30 -5.34
CA ASP A 84 9.42 -16.44 -4.50
C ASP A 84 10.70 -16.16 -5.28
N TYR A 85 10.78 -16.63 -6.53
CA TYR A 85 11.91 -16.35 -7.42
C TYR A 85 12.07 -14.85 -7.70
N LEU A 86 10.98 -14.18 -8.09
CA LEU A 86 11.01 -12.74 -8.40
C LEU A 86 11.26 -11.90 -7.15
N LYS A 87 10.63 -12.24 -6.01
CA LYS A 87 10.89 -11.61 -4.73
C LYS A 87 12.37 -11.70 -4.37
N ALA A 88 12.99 -12.87 -4.44
CA ALA A 88 14.41 -13.02 -4.13
C ALA A 88 15.33 -12.21 -5.07
N ALA A 89 14.91 -11.98 -6.31
CA ALA A 89 15.67 -11.22 -7.30
C ALA A 89 15.57 -9.69 -7.11
N TYR A 90 14.39 -9.18 -6.74
CA TYR A 90 14.10 -7.74 -6.71
C TYR A 90 13.94 -7.15 -5.31
N TYR A 91 13.56 -7.97 -4.34
CA TYR A 91 13.25 -7.58 -2.96
C TYR A 91 13.98 -8.49 -1.96
N PRO A 92 15.33 -8.48 -1.96
CA PRO A 92 16.15 -9.43 -1.21
C PRO A 92 16.14 -9.21 0.31
N GLY A 93 15.60 -8.11 0.82
CA GLY A 93 15.49 -7.83 2.26
C GLY A 93 15.28 -6.34 2.56
N LEU A 94 14.59 -6.05 3.67
CA LEU A 94 14.27 -4.68 4.11
C LEU A 94 15.52 -3.83 4.22
N ASP A 95 16.64 -4.44 4.61
CA ASP A 95 17.89 -3.73 4.81
C ASP A 95 18.46 -3.03 3.58
N GLN A 96 18.00 -3.42 2.39
CA GLN A 96 18.42 -2.89 1.10
C GLN A 96 17.44 -1.86 0.53
N GLU A 97 16.32 -1.62 1.21
CA GLU A 97 15.32 -0.64 0.78
C GLU A 97 15.70 0.78 1.19
N GLU A 98 15.40 1.74 0.31
CA GLU A 98 15.58 3.17 0.60
C GLU A 98 14.45 3.70 1.51
N ASP A 99 13.25 3.11 1.44
CA ASP A 99 12.05 3.55 2.15
C ASP A 99 11.78 2.74 3.45
N LYS A 100 12.82 2.42 4.24
CA LYS A 100 12.67 1.64 5.48
C LYS A 100 11.62 2.21 6.44
N ASP A 101 11.57 3.53 6.57
CA ASP A 101 10.63 4.24 7.46
C ASP A 101 9.16 3.93 7.12
N PHE A 102 8.84 3.74 5.84
CA PHE A 102 7.51 3.32 5.41
C PHE A 102 7.17 1.94 5.99
N PHE A 103 8.05 0.95 5.78
CA PHE A 103 7.83 -0.42 6.25
C PHE A 103 7.73 -0.49 7.78
N GLU A 104 8.59 0.23 8.50
CA GLU A 104 8.53 0.30 9.96
C GLU A 104 7.23 0.92 10.48
N THR A 105 6.76 1.99 9.82
CA THR A 105 5.51 2.66 10.21
C THR A 105 4.30 1.76 9.99
N GLN A 106 4.21 1.11 8.82
CA GLN A 106 3.09 0.21 8.52
C GLN A 106 3.12 -1.04 9.42
N ALA A 107 4.31 -1.59 9.68
CA ALA A 107 4.48 -2.71 10.60
C ALA A 107 4.03 -2.34 12.02
N LEU A 108 4.37 -1.14 12.51
CA LEU A 108 3.92 -0.64 13.80
C LEU A 108 2.40 -0.52 13.87
N GLU A 109 1.76 0.01 12.81
CA GLU A 109 0.30 0.11 12.76
C GLU A 109 -0.34 -1.28 12.84
N LEU A 110 0.21 -2.27 12.13
CA LEU A 110 -0.28 -3.65 12.13
C LEU A 110 0.16 -4.49 13.34
N GLY A 111 1.00 -3.97 14.22
CA GLY A 111 1.58 -4.73 15.34
C GLY A 111 2.48 -5.89 14.87
N MET A 112 3.18 -5.71 13.75
CA MET A 112 4.10 -6.67 13.14
C MET A 112 5.55 -6.21 13.30
N GLU A 113 6.49 -7.13 13.21
CA GLU A 113 7.90 -6.79 13.03
C GLU A 113 8.12 -6.25 11.60
N ALA A 114 9.00 -5.25 11.43
CA ALA A 114 9.21 -4.59 10.14
C ALA A 114 9.69 -5.56 9.04
N GLU A 115 10.55 -6.52 9.39
CA GLU A 115 10.99 -7.57 8.47
C GLU A 115 9.86 -8.50 8.04
N ASP A 116 8.95 -8.84 8.95
CA ASP A 116 7.79 -9.68 8.62
C ASP A 116 6.81 -8.92 7.72
N TYR A 117 6.57 -7.64 8.02
CA TYR A 117 5.77 -6.75 7.17
C TYR A 117 6.37 -6.65 5.76
N TYR A 118 7.66 -6.31 5.65
CA TYR A 118 8.36 -6.21 4.37
C TYR A 118 8.24 -7.51 3.56
N ASN A 119 8.40 -8.66 4.22
CA ASN A 119 8.28 -9.95 3.55
C ASN A 119 6.89 -10.21 2.99
N VAL A 120 5.82 -9.84 3.72
CA VAL A 120 4.44 -9.96 3.25
C VAL A 120 4.16 -8.96 2.13
N TRP A 121 4.58 -7.72 2.30
CA TRP A 121 4.46 -6.66 1.30
C TRP A 121 5.12 -7.05 -0.02
N ALA A 122 6.38 -7.49 0.00
CA ALA A 122 7.12 -7.83 -1.21
C ALA A 122 6.48 -9.01 -1.96
N THR A 123 6.02 -10.03 -1.20
CA THR A 123 5.32 -11.18 -1.79
C THR A 123 4.02 -10.75 -2.47
N THR A 124 3.23 -9.93 -1.77
CA THR A 124 1.93 -9.44 -2.23
C THR A 124 2.08 -8.51 -3.43
N TYR A 125 3.06 -7.60 -3.39
CA TYR A 125 3.40 -6.71 -4.50
C TYR A 125 3.77 -7.49 -5.76
N ILE A 126 4.69 -8.47 -5.65
CA ILE A 126 5.09 -9.31 -6.79
C ILE A 126 3.91 -10.07 -7.37
N GLU A 127 3.08 -10.70 -6.53
CA GLU A 127 1.91 -11.46 -7.00
C GLU A 127 0.92 -10.55 -7.73
N ARG A 128 0.55 -9.41 -7.13
CA ARG A 128 -0.42 -8.48 -7.70
C ARG A 128 0.10 -7.87 -9.00
N ASN A 129 1.37 -7.45 -9.03
CA ASN A 129 1.98 -6.92 -10.24
C ASN A 129 2.03 -7.99 -11.35
N ALA A 130 2.30 -9.26 -11.03
CA ALA A 130 2.28 -10.33 -12.02
C ALA A 130 0.89 -10.50 -12.66
N TYR A 131 -0.18 -10.51 -11.86
CA TYR A 131 -1.55 -10.53 -12.41
C TYR A 131 -1.87 -9.29 -13.26
N LEU A 132 -1.44 -8.10 -12.82
CA LEU A 132 -1.61 -6.86 -13.55
C LEU A 132 -0.93 -6.91 -14.93
N GLN A 133 0.34 -7.35 -14.98
CA GLN A 133 1.10 -7.44 -16.23
C GLN A 133 0.47 -8.45 -17.19
N GLU A 134 0.10 -9.64 -16.72
CA GLU A 134 -0.58 -10.65 -17.53
C GLU A 134 -1.92 -10.14 -18.06
N TYR A 135 -2.69 -9.44 -17.21
CA TYR A 135 -3.95 -8.84 -17.64
C TYR A 135 -3.76 -7.80 -18.75
N ILE A 136 -2.74 -6.94 -18.62
CA ILE A 136 -2.40 -5.95 -19.64
C ILE A 136 -2.01 -6.66 -20.94
N GLN A 137 -1.13 -7.67 -20.86
CA GLN A 137 -0.65 -8.40 -22.03
C GLN A 137 -1.78 -9.10 -22.80
N ILE A 138 -2.79 -9.60 -22.10
CA ILE A 138 -3.94 -10.27 -22.75
C ILE A 138 -4.87 -9.26 -23.44
N ASN A 139 -5.06 -8.08 -22.85
CA ASN A 139 -6.10 -7.15 -23.28
C ASN A 139 -5.60 -5.99 -24.17
N PHE A 140 -4.29 -5.73 -24.20
CA PHE A 140 -3.73 -4.59 -24.91
C PHE A 140 -2.50 -4.99 -25.73
N ASP A 141 -2.52 -4.65 -27.02
CA ASP A 141 -1.34 -4.77 -27.87
C ASP A 141 -0.26 -3.78 -27.45
N GLU A 142 0.98 -4.26 -27.32
CA GLU A 142 2.12 -3.41 -26.97
C GLU A 142 2.33 -2.28 -28.00
N PRO A 143 2.65 -1.05 -27.56
CA PRO A 143 2.91 0.05 -28.47
C PRO A 143 4.22 -0.18 -29.24
N THR A 144 4.26 0.21 -30.51
CA THR A 144 5.45 0.06 -31.36
C THR A 144 6.30 1.33 -31.43
N SER A 145 5.84 2.41 -30.80
CA SER A 145 6.54 3.70 -30.74
C SER A 145 6.20 4.48 -29.47
N ASP A 146 7.06 5.44 -29.12
CA ASP A 146 6.84 6.31 -27.96
C ASP A 146 5.53 7.12 -28.07
N ALA A 147 5.15 7.54 -29.29
CA ALA A 147 3.92 8.27 -29.52
C ALA A 147 2.67 7.40 -29.28
N GLU A 148 2.75 6.09 -29.57
CA GLU A 148 1.69 5.13 -29.24
C GLU A 148 1.67 4.79 -27.75
N ALA A 149 2.82 4.87 -27.06
CA ALA A 149 2.93 4.49 -25.65
C ALA A 149 2.09 5.37 -24.71
N ASP A 150 1.96 6.67 -24.99
CA ASP A 150 1.08 7.56 -24.22
C ASP A 150 -0.40 7.16 -24.39
N ILE A 151 -0.84 6.93 -25.62
CA ILE A 151 -2.21 6.52 -25.94
C ILE A 151 -2.51 5.13 -25.34
N TRP A 152 -1.56 4.22 -25.41
CA TRP A 152 -1.66 2.89 -24.83
C TRP A 152 -1.83 2.95 -23.30
N ARG A 153 -1.02 3.76 -22.60
CA ARG A 153 -1.15 4.00 -21.16
C ARG A 153 -2.50 4.61 -20.78
N GLU A 154 -2.98 5.56 -21.57
CA GLU A 154 -4.30 6.17 -21.37
C GLU A 154 -5.43 5.15 -21.54
N ASN A 155 -5.37 4.32 -22.59
CA ASN A 155 -6.35 3.26 -22.84
C ASN A 155 -6.39 2.25 -21.69
N ILE A 156 -5.24 1.81 -21.18
CA ILE A 156 -5.16 0.93 -20.00
C ILE A 156 -5.81 1.60 -18.78
N THR A 157 -5.47 2.86 -18.52
CA THR A 157 -6.00 3.62 -17.38
C THR A 157 -7.53 3.76 -17.47
N ASN A 158 -8.04 4.09 -18.65
CA ASN A 158 -9.47 4.23 -18.90
C ASN A 158 -10.20 2.90 -18.71
N HIS A 159 -9.67 1.81 -19.26
CA HIS A 159 -10.23 0.47 -19.09
C HIS A 159 -10.29 0.05 -17.61
N PHE A 160 -9.24 0.30 -16.83
CA PHE A 160 -9.26 -0.02 -15.41
C PHE A 160 -10.29 0.81 -14.64
N ASN A 161 -10.48 2.08 -15.00
CA ASN A 161 -11.52 2.91 -14.41
C ASN A 161 -12.93 2.43 -14.79
N GLU A 162 -13.11 1.98 -16.04
CA GLU A 162 -14.36 1.38 -16.52
C GLU A 162 -14.70 0.09 -15.78
N LEU A 163 -13.72 -0.80 -15.55
CA LEU A 163 -13.90 -2.01 -14.73
C LEU A 163 -14.37 -1.68 -13.32
N VAL A 164 -13.72 -0.72 -12.65
CA VAL A 164 -14.14 -0.28 -11.31
C VAL A 164 -15.57 0.26 -11.33
N ALA A 165 -15.93 1.07 -12.34
CA ALA A 165 -17.28 1.58 -12.50
C ALA A 165 -18.31 0.46 -12.74
N GLU A 166 -17.98 -0.54 -13.57
CA GLU A 166 -18.81 -1.70 -13.83
C GLU A 166 -19.06 -2.50 -12.55
N TYR A 167 -18.00 -2.81 -11.79
CA TYR A 167 -18.09 -3.52 -10.51
C TYR A 167 -18.98 -2.76 -9.51
N LYS A 168 -18.84 -1.44 -9.41
CA LYS A 168 -19.73 -0.61 -8.57
C LYS A 168 -21.19 -0.69 -9.06
N SER A 169 -21.42 -0.55 -10.36
CA SER A 169 -22.78 -0.52 -10.93
C SER A 169 -23.54 -1.85 -10.81
N THR A 170 -22.81 -2.96 -10.81
CA THR A 170 -23.36 -4.32 -10.70
C THR A 170 -23.46 -4.81 -9.26
N GLY A 171 -23.03 -4.01 -8.28
CA GLY A 171 -22.97 -4.39 -6.87
C GLY A 171 -21.87 -5.39 -6.54
N GLN A 172 -20.93 -5.63 -7.46
CA GLN A 172 -19.75 -6.47 -7.22
C GLN A 172 -18.67 -5.73 -6.44
N LEU A 173 -18.65 -4.40 -6.43
CA LEU A 173 -17.85 -3.60 -5.50
C LEU A 173 -18.77 -2.77 -4.60
N VAL A 174 -18.69 -3.01 -3.29
CA VAL A 174 -19.37 -2.24 -2.24
C VAL A 174 -18.31 -1.69 -1.31
N ILE A 175 -18.21 -0.37 -1.17
CA ILE A 175 -17.28 0.31 -0.24
C ILE A 175 -18.07 0.69 1.01
N ASN A 176 -17.51 0.44 2.20
CA ASN A 176 -18.17 0.62 3.50
C ASN A 176 -17.68 1.86 4.25
#